data_AF-A0A2E6EMF8-F1
#
_entry.id   AF-A0A2E6EMF8-F1
#
_cell.length_a   1.000
_cell.length_b   1.000
_cell.length_c   1.000
_cell.angle_alpha   90.00
_cell.angle_beta   90.00
_cell.angle_gamma   90.00
#
_symmetry.space_group_name_H-M   'P 1'
#
loop_
_entity.id
_entity.type
_entity.pdbx_description
1 polymer ?
#
loop_
_entity_poly.entity_id
_entity_poly.type
_entity_poly.pdbx_seq_one_letter_code
_entity_poly.pdbx_strand_id
1 'polypeptide(L)'
;MKSSPTPSLALGSTLKAGRKQAGLTLAQLGTEMGLANGNFIGMVERGERCPSDEGLVQMGRLLSLDPRELLALKYRDSHPAAFEVLLSPPQPRYPRLRRMLLASCADPEQIAAELERAAYGLMEQLIFRILLQRILLPALRADRYAPRRLREKMAAHRELREGQHLPPDIFEQEAQTFIPWVRGELPMLSWELNPHSMMLRLQSGKRDQEAEELSLLGPSAASSKAAGSHADQAGLSEILALQGLEADEVAEVLDLIEWKKARRKRVRTDAD
;
A
#
# COMPACT_ATOMS: atom_id res chain seq x y z
N MET A 1 -23.97 24.16 -19.69
CA MET A 1 -24.04 22.79 -20.24
C MET A 1 -22.71 22.11 -19.94
N LYS A 2 -22.67 21.03 -19.14
CA LYS A 2 -21.42 20.29 -18.92
C LYS A 2 -21.15 19.50 -20.20
N SER A 3 -20.07 19.80 -20.92
CA SER A 3 -19.64 19.02 -22.08
C SER A 3 -19.28 17.62 -21.60
N SER A 4 -19.92 16.61 -22.18
CA SER A 4 -19.56 15.21 -21.93
C SER A 4 -18.09 15.01 -22.31
N PRO A 5 -17.28 14.31 -21.47
CA PRO A 5 -15.88 14.07 -21.78
C PRO A 5 -15.78 13.29 -23.10
N THR A 6 -14.88 13.74 -23.98
CA THR A 6 -14.64 13.09 -25.26
C THR A 6 -13.99 11.73 -25.01
N PRO A 7 -14.43 10.66 -25.69
CA PRO A 7 -13.83 9.35 -25.52
C PRO A 7 -12.37 9.34 -25.98
N SER A 8 -11.47 8.87 -25.11
CA SER A 8 -10.03 8.80 -25.37
C SER A 8 -9.65 7.48 -26.04
N LEU A 9 -8.95 7.54 -27.18
CA LEU A 9 -8.41 6.35 -27.84
C LEU A 9 -7.41 5.59 -26.96
N ALA A 10 -6.63 6.32 -26.15
CA ALA A 10 -5.66 5.72 -25.24
C ALA A 10 -6.33 4.90 -24.13
N LEU A 11 -7.48 5.35 -23.63
CA LEU A 11 -8.31 4.58 -22.71
C LEU A 11 -8.80 3.28 -23.36
N GLY A 12 -9.35 3.37 -24.57
CA GLY A 12 -9.87 2.22 -25.31
C GLY A 12 -8.78 1.17 -25.59
N SER A 13 -7.58 1.59 -25.99
CA SER A 13 -6.45 0.68 -26.22
C SER A 13 -5.95 0.01 -24.94
N THR A 14 -5.93 0.74 -23.82
CA THR A 14 -5.49 0.23 -22.51
C THR A 14 -6.45 -0.84 -22.00
N LEU A 15 -7.77 -0.58 -22.07
CA LEU A 15 -8.80 -1.55 -21.70
C LEU A 15 -8.74 -2.80 -22.58
N LYS A 16 -8.55 -2.63 -23.90
CA LYS A 16 -8.41 -3.74 -24.84
C LYS A 16 -7.19 -4.61 -24.53
N ALA A 17 -6.06 -4.00 -24.18
CA ALA A 17 -4.86 -4.70 -23.78
C ALA A 17 -5.08 -5.48 -22.48
N GLY A 18 -5.62 -4.84 -21.44
CA GLY A 18 -5.93 -5.48 -20.16
C GLY A 18 -6.93 -6.64 -20.31
N ARG A 19 -7.96 -6.48 -21.14
CA ARG A 19 -8.91 -7.56 -21.45
C ARG A 19 -8.25 -8.74 -22.14
N LYS A 20 -7.42 -8.49 -23.16
CA LYS A 20 -6.68 -9.56 -23.85
C LYS A 20 -5.73 -10.29 -22.90
N GLN A 21 -5.04 -9.55 -22.04
CA GLN A 21 -4.14 -10.12 -21.04
C GLN A 21 -4.91 -10.97 -20.01
N ALA A 22 -6.12 -10.56 -19.65
CA ALA A 22 -7.00 -11.36 -18.79
C ALA A 22 -7.63 -12.57 -19.50
N GLY A 23 -7.40 -12.76 -20.80
CA GLY A 23 -8.00 -13.86 -21.57
C GLY A 23 -9.52 -13.73 -21.76
N LEU A 24 -10.08 -12.54 -21.54
CA LEU A 24 -11.52 -12.31 -21.56
C LEU A 24 -12.01 -11.92 -22.97
N THR A 25 -13.12 -12.51 -23.39
CA THR A 25 -13.89 -12.02 -24.55
C THR A 25 -14.69 -10.78 -24.18
N LEU A 26 -15.13 -10.00 -25.19
CA LEU A 26 -16.03 -8.86 -24.96
C LEU A 26 -17.31 -9.28 -24.25
N ALA A 27 -17.86 -10.45 -24.59
CA ALA A 27 -19.07 -10.98 -23.99
C ALA A 27 -18.85 -11.35 -22.51
N GLN A 28 -17.76 -12.04 -22.19
CA GLN A 28 -17.42 -12.40 -20.80
C GLN A 28 -17.23 -11.16 -19.93
N LEU A 29 -16.45 -10.17 -20.39
CA LEU A 29 -16.28 -8.93 -19.64
C LEU A 29 -17.61 -8.17 -19.48
N GLY A 30 -18.46 -8.16 -20.52
CA GLY A 30 -19.81 -7.59 -20.43
C GLY A 30 -20.65 -8.28 -19.36
N THR A 31 -20.66 -9.60 -19.32
CA THR A 31 -21.38 -10.39 -18.31
C THR A 31 -20.87 -10.12 -16.89
N GLU A 32 -19.54 -10.07 -16.70
CA GLU A 32 -18.93 -9.75 -15.38
C GLU A 32 -19.26 -8.33 -14.90
N MET A 33 -19.51 -7.42 -15.84
CA MET A 33 -19.99 -6.06 -15.55
C MET A 33 -21.50 -5.96 -15.34
N GLY A 34 -22.26 -7.06 -15.45
CA GLY A 34 -23.73 -7.04 -15.38
C GLY A 34 -24.39 -6.40 -16.61
N LEU A 35 -23.71 -6.38 -17.76
CA LEU A 35 -24.23 -5.88 -19.02
C LEU A 35 -24.88 -7.02 -19.84
N ALA A 36 -25.90 -6.69 -20.61
CA ALA A 36 -26.61 -7.68 -21.43
C ALA A 36 -25.74 -8.32 -22.53
N ASN A 37 -24.72 -7.62 -23.03
CA ASN A 37 -23.77 -8.13 -24.03
C ASN A 37 -22.45 -7.32 -24.03
N GLY A 38 -21.48 -7.79 -24.82
CA GLY A 38 -20.17 -7.16 -24.98
C GLY A 38 -20.10 -5.95 -25.92
N ASN A 39 -21.22 -5.50 -26.50
CA ASN A 39 -21.21 -4.41 -27.49
C ASN A 39 -20.76 -3.07 -26.86
N PHE A 40 -21.23 -2.79 -25.64
CA PHE A 40 -20.81 -1.61 -24.89
C PHE A 40 -19.28 -1.58 -24.71
N ILE A 41 -18.69 -2.69 -24.28
CA ILE A 41 -17.24 -2.83 -24.12
C ILE A 41 -16.53 -2.56 -25.46
N GLY A 42 -17.04 -3.13 -26.56
CA GLY A 42 -16.48 -2.90 -27.89
C GLY A 42 -16.50 -1.43 -28.32
N MET A 43 -17.60 -0.70 -28.04
CA MET A 43 -17.69 0.73 -28.30
C MET A 43 -16.69 1.54 -27.45
N VAL A 44 -16.48 1.15 -26.19
CA VAL A 44 -15.48 1.78 -25.30
C VAL A 44 -14.06 1.54 -25.83
N GLU A 45 -13.73 0.31 -26.23
CA GLU A 45 -12.40 -0.03 -26.78
C GLU A 45 -12.06 0.72 -28.07
N ARG A 46 -13.08 1.08 -28.86
CA ARG A 46 -12.93 1.88 -30.10
C ARG A 46 -12.92 3.39 -29.85
N GLY A 47 -13.16 3.84 -28.62
CA GLY A 47 -13.32 5.26 -28.33
C GLY A 47 -14.61 5.85 -28.89
N GLU A 48 -15.65 5.04 -29.13
CA GLU A 48 -16.96 5.52 -29.59
C GLU A 48 -17.86 5.93 -28.41
N ARG A 49 -17.64 5.32 -27.24
CA ARG A 49 -18.42 5.60 -26.03
C ARG A 49 -17.52 5.74 -24.82
N CYS A 50 -17.81 6.72 -23.98
CA CYS A 50 -17.12 6.90 -22.70
C CYS A 50 -17.91 6.19 -21.59
N PRO A 51 -17.28 5.30 -20.79
CA PRO A 51 -17.91 4.68 -19.63
C PRO A 51 -18.11 5.68 -18.47
N SER A 52 -19.03 5.35 -17.55
CA SER A 52 -19.14 6.05 -16.27
C SER A 52 -17.89 5.82 -15.41
N ASP A 53 -17.67 6.66 -14.39
CA ASP A 53 -16.52 6.52 -13.49
C ASP A 53 -16.60 5.20 -12.70
N GLU A 54 -17.79 4.87 -12.19
CA GLU A 54 -18.06 3.58 -11.55
C GLU A 54 -17.77 2.41 -12.48
N GLY A 55 -18.16 2.53 -13.76
CA GLY A 55 -17.88 1.51 -14.77
C GLY A 55 -16.38 1.34 -15.02
N LEU A 56 -15.61 2.43 -15.04
CA LEU A 56 -14.14 2.36 -15.14
C LEU A 56 -13.49 1.74 -13.92
N VAL A 57 -13.96 2.07 -12.72
CA VAL A 57 -13.46 1.46 -11.48
C VAL A 57 -13.71 -0.05 -11.49
N GLN A 58 -14.91 -0.46 -11.91
CA GLN A 58 -15.26 -1.88 -12.03
C GLN A 58 -14.41 -2.58 -13.09
N MET A 59 -14.26 -1.99 -14.30
CA MET A 59 -13.37 -2.53 -15.33
C MET A 59 -11.93 -2.65 -14.84
N GLY A 60 -11.42 -1.63 -14.14
CA GLY A 60 -10.08 -1.64 -13.56
C GLY A 60 -9.87 -2.82 -12.62
N ARG A 61 -10.84 -3.08 -11.74
CA ARG A 61 -10.80 -4.25 -10.84
C ARG A 61 -10.82 -5.58 -11.60
N LEU A 62 -11.73 -5.76 -12.55
CA LEU A 62 -11.87 -7.00 -13.33
C LEU A 62 -10.62 -7.30 -14.18
N LEU A 63 -10.02 -6.26 -14.77
CA LEU A 63 -8.82 -6.38 -15.60
C LEU A 63 -7.51 -6.31 -14.77
N SER A 64 -7.63 -6.04 -13.47
CA SER A 64 -6.54 -5.66 -12.55
C SER A 64 -5.61 -4.59 -13.15
N LEU A 65 -6.23 -3.55 -13.70
CA LEU A 65 -5.64 -2.28 -14.06
C LEU A 65 -5.88 -1.28 -12.92
N ASP A 66 -5.04 -0.26 -12.78
CA ASP A 66 -5.28 0.79 -11.78
C ASP A 66 -6.50 1.65 -12.18
N PRO A 67 -7.59 1.67 -11.39
CA PRO A 67 -8.74 2.52 -11.65
C PRO A 67 -8.38 4.00 -11.81
N ARG A 68 -7.36 4.50 -11.09
CA ARG A 68 -6.92 5.90 -11.16
C ARG A 68 -6.32 6.21 -12.52
N GLU A 69 -5.49 5.31 -13.04
CA GLU A 69 -4.90 5.46 -14.37
C GLU A 69 -5.99 5.49 -15.46
N LEU A 70 -7.01 4.63 -15.35
CA LEU A 70 -8.13 4.62 -16.28
C LEU A 70 -8.96 5.92 -16.23
N LEU A 71 -9.26 6.42 -15.03
CA LEU A 71 -9.94 7.71 -14.85
C LEU A 71 -9.08 8.86 -15.39
N ALA A 72 -7.77 8.82 -15.18
CA ALA A 72 -6.86 9.80 -15.71
C ALA A 72 -6.86 9.82 -17.25
N LEU A 73 -6.79 8.65 -17.89
CA LEU A 73 -6.91 8.55 -19.35
C LEU A 73 -8.23 9.09 -19.89
N LYS A 74 -9.33 8.94 -19.12
CA LYS A 74 -10.63 9.53 -19.46
C LYS A 74 -10.62 11.06 -19.39
N TYR A 75 -10.00 11.65 -18.37
CA TYR A 75 -10.08 13.08 -18.11
C TYR A 75 -8.94 13.91 -18.70
N ARG A 76 -7.86 13.27 -19.18
CA ARG A 76 -6.66 13.93 -19.74
C ARG A 76 -6.98 15.04 -20.73
N ASP A 77 -7.88 14.79 -21.67
CA ASP A 77 -8.18 15.73 -22.76
C ASP A 77 -9.26 16.76 -22.37
N SER A 78 -10.12 16.44 -21.39
CA SER A 78 -11.26 17.29 -21.02
C SER A 78 -10.91 18.31 -19.94
N HIS A 79 -10.08 17.92 -18.96
CA HIS A 79 -9.78 18.74 -17.79
C HIS A 79 -8.35 18.47 -17.29
N PRO A 80 -7.31 19.04 -17.92
CA PRO A 80 -5.91 18.80 -17.54
C PRO A 80 -5.60 19.17 -16.07
N ALA A 81 -6.26 20.19 -15.52
CA ALA A 81 -6.10 20.53 -14.10
C ALA A 81 -6.76 19.50 -13.16
N ALA A 82 -7.92 18.94 -13.53
CA ALA A 82 -8.55 17.88 -12.75
C ALA A 82 -7.78 16.55 -12.88
N PHE A 83 -7.14 16.34 -14.03
CA PHE A 83 -6.22 15.23 -14.28
C PHE A 83 -5.03 15.26 -13.31
N GLU A 84 -4.37 16.40 -13.15
CA GLU A 84 -3.28 16.56 -12.19
C GLU A 84 -3.74 16.24 -10.75
N VAL A 85 -4.95 16.69 -10.37
CA VAL A 85 -5.51 16.38 -9.04
C VAL A 85 -5.87 14.90 -8.88
N LEU A 86 -6.45 14.27 -9.92
CA LEU A 86 -6.83 12.86 -9.88
C LEU A 86 -5.63 11.90 -9.88
N LEU A 87 -4.55 12.28 -10.59
CA LEU A 87 -3.31 11.53 -10.62
C LEU A 87 -2.37 11.88 -9.48
N SER A 88 -2.54 13.03 -8.84
CA SER A 88 -1.73 13.35 -7.68
C SER A 88 -1.93 12.25 -6.63
N PRO A 89 -0.84 11.64 -6.13
CA PRO A 89 -0.95 10.60 -5.14
C PRO A 89 -1.72 11.15 -3.94
N PRO A 90 -2.59 10.33 -3.32
CA PRO A 90 -3.36 10.78 -2.16
C PRO A 90 -2.38 11.31 -1.13
N GLN A 91 -2.73 12.45 -0.52
CA GLN A 91 -1.86 13.01 0.51
C GLN A 91 -1.66 11.96 1.60
N PRO A 92 -0.40 11.66 1.97
CA PRO A 92 -0.14 10.70 3.02
C PRO A 92 -0.81 11.15 4.31
N ARG A 93 -1.48 10.22 4.99
CA ARG A 93 -2.02 10.45 6.34
C ARG A 93 -0.93 10.94 7.30
N TYR A 94 0.28 10.40 7.15
CA TYR A 94 1.45 10.72 7.97
C TYR A 94 2.61 11.27 7.09
N PRO A 95 2.56 12.55 6.68
CA PRO A 95 3.50 13.11 5.71
C PRO A 95 4.95 13.19 6.23
N ARG A 96 5.16 13.39 7.53
CA ARG A 96 6.51 13.47 8.10
C ARG A 96 7.07 12.07 8.35
N LEU A 97 6.21 11.15 8.77
CA LEU A 97 6.56 9.74 8.93
C LEU A 97 6.98 9.15 7.60
N ARG A 98 6.18 9.32 6.53
CA ARG A 98 6.53 8.86 5.18
C ARG A 98 7.90 9.38 4.75
N ARG A 99 8.18 10.68 4.94
CA ARG A 99 9.50 11.26 4.62
C ARG A 99 10.63 10.63 5.42
N MET A 100 10.41 10.34 6.71
CA MET A 100 11.42 9.67 7.54
C MET A 100 11.67 8.23 7.08
N LEU A 101 10.60 7.49 6.77
CA LEU A 101 10.68 6.12 6.27
C LEU A 101 11.45 6.06 4.94
N LEU A 102 11.08 6.92 3.99
CA LEU A 102 11.75 7.00 2.68
C LEU A 102 13.21 7.47 2.80
N ALA A 103 13.55 8.29 3.78
CA ALA A 103 14.94 8.72 4.01
C ALA A 103 15.83 7.63 4.65
N SER A 104 15.25 6.55 5.16
CA SER A 104 15.97 5.47 5.87
C SER A 104 15.90 4.10 5.17
N CYS A 105 15.11 3.97 4.10
CA CYS A 105 15.03 2.73 3.35
C CYS A 105 16.13 2.62 2.28
N ALA A 106 16.48 1.39 1.92
CA ALA A 106 17.50 1.13 0.90
C ALA A 106 17.02 1.47 -0.53
N ASP A 107 15.73 1.30 -0.82
CA ASP A 107 15.12 1.59 -2.12
C ASP A 107 13.91 2.53 -1.95
N PRO A 108 14.10 3.86 -1.93
CA PRO A 108 13.01 4.80 -1.70
C PRO A 108 11.96 4.84 -2.82
N GLU A 109 12.33 4.56 -4.07
CA GLU A 109 11.41 4.64 -5.19
C GLU A 109 10.41 3.48 -5.17
N GLN A 110 10.90 2.26 -4.97
CA GLN A 110 10.04 1.09 -4.85
C GLN A 110 9.10 1.21 -3.64
N ILE A 111 9.61 1.69 -2.51
CA ILE A 111 8.83 1.86 -1.29
C ILE A 111 7.80 2.98 -1.43
N ALA A 112 8.14 4.12 -2.03
CA ALA A 112 7.19 5.19 -2.27
C ALA A 112 5.97 4.69 -3.05
N ALA A 113 6.18 3.91 -4.11
CA ALA A 113 5.10 3.33 -4.90
C ALA A 113 4.21 2.37 -4.08
N GLU A 114 4.78 1.63 -3.13
CA GLU A 114 4.01 0.76 -2.23
C GLU A 114 3.22 1.53 -1.17
N LEU A 115 3.82 2.59 -0.60
CA LEU A 115 3.15 3.47 0.36
C LEU A 115 2.02 4.27 -0.29
N GLU A 116 2.16 4.69 -1.55
CA GLU A 116 1.11 5.38 -2.30
C GLU A 116 -0.10 4.50 -2.64
N ARG A 117 0.13 3.19 -2.75
CA ARG A 117 -0.94 2.20 -2.96
C ARG A 117 -1.76 1.95 -1.68
N ALA A 118 -1.14 2.10 -0.52
CA ALA A 118 -1.83 2.02 0.76
C ALA A 118 -2.62 3.33 1.01
N ALA A 119 -3.93 3.27 0.79
CA ALA A 119 -4.87 4.36 0.98
C ALA A 119 -4.89 4.93 2.40
N TYR A 120 -4.75 4.12 3.46
CA TYR A 120 -4.89 4.59 4.85
C TYR A 120 -3.56 4.77 5.59
N GLY A 121 -2.45 4.73 4.84
CA GLY A 121 -1.11 4.85 5.41
C GLY A 121 -0.72 3.64 6.28
N LEU A 122 -1.43 2.51 6.13
CA LEU A 122 -1.27 1.33 6.95
C LEU A 122 0.13 0.73 6.84
N MET A 123 0.70 0.74 5.64
CA MET A 123 2.08 0.30 5.42
C MET A 123 3.06 1.14 6.25
N GLU A 124 2.89 2.46 6.28
CA GLU A 124 3.70 3.33 7.15
C GLU A 124 3.52 2.98 8.62
N GLN A 125 2.30 2.69 9.07
CA GLN A 125 2.05 2.32 10.46
C GLN A 125 2.75 1.00 10.84
N LEU A 126 2.62 -0.03 9.99
CA LEU A 126 3.22 -1.35 10.24
C LEU A 126 4.74 -1.27 10.23
N ILE A 127 5.33 -0.60 9.24
CA ILE A 127 6.78 -0.41 9.16
C ILE A 127 7.25 0.39 10.38
N PHE A 128 6.61 1.53 10.66
CA PHE A 128 6.97 2.37 11.79
C PHE A 128 6.87 1.63 13.12
N ARG A 129 5.83 0.83 13.32
CA ARG A 129 5.66 0.00 14.52
C ARG A 129 6.84 -0.96 14.71
N ILE A 130 7.27 -1.65 13.65
CA ILE A 130 8.41 -2.56 13.74
C ILE A 130 9.69 -1.79 14.07
N LEU A 131 9.97 -0.71 13.33
CA LEU A 131 11.13 0.14 13.58
C LEU A 131 11.08 0.71 15.01
N LEU A 132 9.91 1.13 15.47
CA LEU A 132 9.72 1.68 16.80
C LEU A 132 10.09 0.66 17.87
N GLN A 133 9.57 -0.56 17.76
CA GLN A 133 9.77 -1.62 18.75
C GLN A 133 11.19 -2.19 18.74
N ARG A 134 11.76 -2.41 17.55
CA ARG A 134 13.03 -3.13 17.39
C ARG A 134 14.25 -2.24 17.48
N ILE A 135 14.09 -0.97 17.13
CA ILE A 135 15.21 -0.07 16.91
C ILE A 135 15.07 1.17 17.78
N LEU A 136 13.99 1.94 17.59
CA LEU A 136 13.89 3.28 18.15
C LEU A 136 13.73 3.25 19.67
N LEU A 137 12.89 2.38 20.22
CA LEU A 137 12.70 2.25 21.66
C LEU A 137 13.97 1.73 22.38
N PRO A 138 14.66 0.69 21.89
CA PRO A 138 15.97 0.31 22.44
C PRO A 138 16.99 1.45 22.41
N ALA A 139 17.11 2.16 21.28
CA ALA A 139 18.03 3.30 21.15
C ALA A 139 17.69 4.43 22.13
N LEU A 140 16.40 4.79 22.23
CA LEU A 140 15.90 5.82 23.15
C LEU A 140 16.18 5.49 24.63
N ARG A 141 16.20 4.21 24.99
CA ARG A 141 16.52 3.76 26.35
C ARG A 141 18.03 3.79 26.64
N ALA A 142 18.84 3.49 25.64
CA ALA A 142 20.29 3.51 25.76
C ALA A 142 20.85 4.93 25.79
N ASP A 143 20.21 5.86 25.06
CA ASP A 143 20.64 7.25 24.97
C ASP A 143 20.22 8.08 26.19
N ARG A 144 21.21 8.57 26.94
CA ARG A 144 21.02 9.45 28.11
C ARG A 144 20.58 10.86 27.73
N TYR A 145 20.92 11.31 26.52
CA TYR A 145 20.65 12.64 25.99
C TYR A 145 19.35 12.71 25.19
N ALA A 146 18.66 11.58 25.04
CA ALA A 146 17.34 11.52 24.45
C ALA A 146 16.40 12.59 25.05
N PRO A 147 15.68 13.36 24.19
CA PRO A 147 14.80 14.43 24.66
C PRO A 147 13.84 13.93 25.74
N ARG A 148 13.85 14.60 26.90
CA ARG A 148 13.05 14.19 28.07
C ARG A 148 11.56 14.05 27.72
N ARG A 149 11.02 15.02 26.98
CA ARG A 149 9.64 15.01 26.46
C ARG A 149 9.33 13.75 25.65
N LEU A 150 10.27 13.29 24.83
CA LEU A 150 10.10 12.08 24.03
C LEU A 150 10.09 10.84 24.92
N ARG A 151 11.03 10.74 25.88
CA ARG A 151 11.06 9.64 26.85
C ARG A 151 9.79 9.57 27.69
N GLU A 152 9.30 10.70 28.18
CA GLU A 152 8.07 10.78 28.98
C GLU A 152 6.85 10.36 28.16
N LYS A 153 6.71 10.83 26.91
CA LYS A 153 5.63 10.37 26.03
C LYS A 153 5.72 8.88 25.75
N MET A 154 6.88 8.36 25.39
CA MET A 154 7.04 6.92 25.12
C MET A 154 6.83 6.06 26.37
N ALA A 155 7.18 6.56 27.56
CA ALA A 155 6.93 5.88 28.82
C ALA A 155 5.42 5.85 29.16
N ALA A 156 4.72 6.98 29.03
CA ALA A 156 3.27 7.06 29.25
C ALA A 156 2.50 6.11 28.32
N HIS A 157 2.96 5.94 27.08
CA HIS A 157 2.35 4.99 26.14
C HIS A 157 2.75 3.53 26.35
N ARG A 158 3.77 3.25 27.17
CA ARG A 158 4.10 1.87 27.56
C ARG A 158 3.16 1.34 28.64
N GLU A 159 2.56 2.23 29.42
CA GLU A 159 1.55 1.89 30.44
C GLU A 159 0.19 1.57 29.82
N LEU A 160 -0.01 1.92 28.54
CA LEU A 160 -1.09 1.36 27.73
C LEU A 160 -0.81 -0.14 27.56
N ARG A 161 -1.81 -0.95 27.91
CA ARG A 161 -1.74 -2.40 28.15
C ARG A 161 -0.91 -3.17 27.11
N GLU A 162 -0.34 -4.32 27.49
CA GLU A 162 0.21 -5.30 26.54
C GLU A 162 -0.81 -5.54 25.40
N GLY A 163 -0.49 -5.06 24.20
CA GLY A 163 -1.38 -5.12 23.03
C GLY A 163 -1.89 -3.76 22.51
N GLN A 164 -1.77 -2.66 23.26
CA GLN A 164 -2.08 -1.33 22.73
C GLN A 164 -0.88 -0.77 21.96
N HIS A 165 -1.13 -0.41 20.71
CA HIS A 165 -0.12 0.14 19.80
C HIS A 165 -0.01 1.65 19.97
N LEU A 166 1.21 2.17 19.80
CA LEU A 166 1.44 3.61 19.78
C LEU A 166 0.79 4.17 18.51
N PRO A 167 -0.23 5.04 18.61
CA PRO A 167 -0.82 5.62 17.42
C PRO A 167 0.23 6.45 16.67
N PRO A 168 0.35 6.29 15.33
CA PRO A 168 1.33 7.03 14.53
C PRO A 168 1.13 8.57 14.62
N ASP A 169 -0.06 9.03 14.99
CA ASP A 169 -0.34 10.46 15.23
C ASP A 169 0.60 11.10 16.26
N ILE A 170 1.05 10.33 17.26
CA ILE A 170 2.00 10.83 18.26
C ILE A 170 3.33 11.16 17.60
N PHE A 171 3.76 10.33 16.63
CA PHE A 171 4.95 10.60 15.86
C PHE A 171 4.78 11.92 15.09
N GLU A 172 3.66 12.11 14.38
CA GLU A 172 3.45 13.34 13.60
C GLU A 172 3.46 14.60 14.48
N GLN A 173 2.86 14.52 15.66
CA GLN A 173 2.85 15.59 16.66
C GLN A 173 4.25 15.91 17.20
N GLU A 174 5.09 14.89 17.39
CA GLU A 174 6.44 15.04 17.95
C GLU A 174 7.56 15.03 16.90
N ALA A 175 7.21 14.99 15.62
CA ALA A 175 8.16 14.79 14.52
C ALA A 175 9.30 15.83 14.51
N GLN A 176 9.04 17.06 14.96
CA GLN A 176 10.04 18.12 15.07
C GLN A 176 11.15 17.79 16.08
N THR A 177 10.81 17.08 17.15
CA THR A 177 11.77 16.62 18.17
C THR A 177 12.36 15.27 17.76
N PHE A 178 11.52 14.40 17.21
CA PHE A 178 11.86 13.01 16.92
C PHE A 178 12.83 12.87 15.75
N ILE A 179 12.53 13.51 14.61
CA ILE A 179 13.30 13.33 13.37
C ILE A 179 14.77 13.77 13.52
N PRO A 180 15.10 14.93 14.13
CA PRO A 180 16.50 15.30 14.33
C PRO A 180 17.26 14.32 15.22
N TRP A 181 16.63 13.84 16.30
CA TRP A 181 17.23 12.84 17.20
C TRP A 181 17.48 11.52 16.48
N VAL A 182 16.48 11.01 15.76
CA VAL A 182 16.59 9.82 14.89
C VAL A 182 17.74 9.96 13.90
N ARG A 183 17.86 11.10 13.22
CA ARG A 183 18.95 11.32 12.26
C ARG A 183 20.35 11.34 12.89
N GLY A 184 20.46 11.81 14.13
CA GLY A 184 21.73 11.82 14.86
C GLY A 184 22.16 10.44 15.35
N GLU A 185 21.21 9.64 15.86
CA GLU A 185 21.48 8.36 16.51
C GLU A 185 21.40 7.14 15.56
N LEU A 186 20.70 7.27 14.43
CA LEU A 186 20.43 6.16 13.50
C LEU A 186 21.12 6.25 12.13
N PRO A 187 22.31 6.87 11.94
CA PRO A 187 22.99 6.87 10.64
C PRO A 187 23.42 5.46 10.16
N MET A 188 23.04 4.38 10.88
CA MET A 188 23.42 2.99 10.61
C MET A 188 22.23 2.06 10.36
N LEU A 189 21.02 2.58 10.13
CA LEU A 189 19.85 1.73 9.89
C LEU A 189 19.30 1.94 8.49
N SER A 190 19.75 1.07 7.59
CA SER A 190 19.04 0.76 6.37
C SER A 190 18.02 -0.34 6.68
N TRP A 191 16.85 -0.21 6.06
CA TRP A 191 15.89 -1.29 6.01
C TRP A 191 15.42 -1.50 4.58
N GLU A 192 15.10 -2.75 4.29
CA GLU A 192 14.54 -3.18 3.02
C GLU A 192 13.19 -3.80 3.30
N LEU A 193 12.19 -3.47 2.50
CA LEU A 193 10.92 -4.19 2.53
C LEU A 193 10.83 -4.97 1.23
N ASN A 194 10.65 -6.28 1.34
CA ASN A 194 10.21 -7.08 0.22
C ASN A 194 8.69 -6.91 0.09
N PRO A 195 8.19 -6.13 -0.89
CA PRO A 195 6.77 -5.87 -0.99
C PRO A 195 5.98 -7.15 -1.24
N HIS A 196 6.57 -8.15 -1.89
CA HIS A 196 5.85 -9.37 -2.22
C HIS A 196 5.62 -10.27 -1.01
N SER A 197 6.62 -10.41 -0.13
CA SER A 197 6.51 -11.25 1.07
C SER A 197 6.04 -10.48 2.31
N MET A 198 5.94 -9.15 2.21
CA MET A 198 5.70 -8.27 3.37
C MET A 198 6.73 -8.50 4.49
N MET A 199 7.96 -8.86 4.11
CA MET A 199 9.08 -9.06 5.01
C MET A 199 9.95 -7.81 5.03
N LEU A 200 10.13 -7.25 6.22
CA LEU A 200 11.04 -6.16 6.52
C LEU A 200 12.38 -6.75 6.95
N ARG A 201 13.44 -6.46 6.20
CA ARG A 201 14.82 -6.81 6.54
C ARG A 201 15.48 -5.58 7.15
N LEU A 202 15.93 -5.72 8.39
CA LEU A 202 16.66 -4.67 9.12
C LEU A 202 18.16 -4.94 8.99
N GLN A 203 18.93 -3.94 8.56
CA GLN A 203 20.38 -4.00 8.52
C GLN A 203 20.96 -3.06 9.59
N SER A 204 21.80 -3.60 10.47
CA SER A 204 22.48 -2.82 11.50
C SER A 204 23.91 -2.51 11.05
N GLY A 205 24.21 -1.24 10.82
CA GLY A 205 25.49 -0.77 10.24
C GLY A 205 26.73 -1.01 11.09
N LYS A 206 26.64 -1.61 12.30
CA LYS A 206 27.82 -1.98 13.09
C LYS A 206 28.45 -3.32 12.68
N ARG A 207 27.72 -4.20 11.99
CA ARG A 207 28.24 -5.46 11.41
C ARG A 207 27.31 -5.92 10.28
N ASP A 208 27.80 -5.99 9.04
CA ASP A 208 27.08 -6.52 7.86
C ASP A 208 26.52 -7.95 8.01
N GLN A 209 26.77 -8.63 9.13
CA GLN A 209 26.50 -10.06 9.30
C GLN A 209 25.19 -10.39 10.00
N GLU A 210 24.45 -9.43 10.56
CA GLU A 210 23.18 -9.70 11.25
C GLU A 210 22.04 -8.88 10.64
N ALA A 211 21.49 -9.41 9.54
CA ALA A 211 20.22 -8.94 9.03
C ALA A 211 19.08 -9.68 9.74
N GLU A 212 18.20 -8.94 10.42
CA GLU A 212 16.99 -9.49 11.03
C GLU A 212 15.84 -9.39 10.03
N GLU A 213 15.18 -10.52 9.72
CA GLU A 213 13.98 -10.54 8.89
C GLU A 213 12.72 -10.60 9.76
N LEU A 214 11.81 -9.66 9.54
CA LEU A 214 10.60 -9.48 10.32
C LEU A 214 9.38 -9.43 9.40
N SER A 215 8.34 -10.19 9.73
CA SER A 215 7.06 -10.12 9.04
C SER A 215 6.28 -8.88 9.47
N LEU A 216 5.81 -8.07 8.52
CA LEU A 216 4.88 -6.97 8.79
C LEU A 216 3.56 -7.43 9.41
N LEU A 217 3.16 -8.69 9.14
CA LEU A 217 1.92 -9.29 9.64
C LEU A 217 2.10 -10.02 10.98
N GLY A 218 3.29 -9.93 11.58
CA GLY A 218 3.65 -10.60 12.82
C GLY A 218 4.12 -12.06 12.64
N PRO A 219 4.65 -12.67 13.71
CA PRO A 219 5.28 -14.00 13.67
C PRO A 219 4.29 -15.14 13.44
N SER A 220 3.03 -14.98 13.89
CA SER A 220 1.99 -16.01 13.75
C SER A 220 1.57 -16.23 12.29
N ALA A 221 1.47 -15.15 11.50
CA ALA A 221 1.10 -15.23 10.09
C ALA A 221 2.21 -15.82 9.20
N ALA A 222 3.48 -15.71 9.59
CA ALA A 222 4.60 -16.26 8.80
C ALA A 222 4.67 -17.80 8.88
N SER A 223 4.17 -18.38 9.98
CA SER A 223 4.17 -19.83 10.22
C SER A 223 3.02 -20.56 9.51
N SER A 224 1.95 -19.85 9.10
CA SER A 224 0.75 -20.48 8.50
C SER A 224 0.91 -20.94 7.05
N LYS A 225 2.10 -20.79 6.44
CA LYS A 225 2.42 -21.21 5.06
C LYS A 225 2.14 -22.70 4.75
N ALA A 226 1.75 -23.51 5.73
CA ALA A 226 1.47 -24.93 5.57
C ALA A 226 -0.02 -25.31 5.38
N ALA A 227 -1.01 -24.40 5.48
CA ALA A 227 -2.42 -24.82 5.53
C ALA A 227 -3.40 -23.98 4.67
N GLY A 228 -3.68 -24.38 3.43
CA GLY A 228 -4.97 -24.20 2.72
C GLY A 228 -5.57 -22.78 2.48
N SER A 229 -5.78 -22.41 1.20
CA SER A 229 -6.00 -21.03 0.71
C SER A 229 -7.29 -20.27 1.09
N HIS A 230 -8.29 -20.88 1.74
CA HIS A 230 -9.58 -20.19 2.04
C HIS A 230 -9.93 -20.13 3.53
N ALA A 231 -9.48 -21.08 4.34
CA ALA A 231 -9.60 -20.99 5.81
C ALA A 231 -8.69 -19.89 6.39
N ASP A 232 -7.65 -19.52 5.65
CA ASP A 232 -6.63 -18.54 6.06
C ASP A 232 -7.10 -17.08 6.08
N GLN A 233 -8.08 -16.66 5.26
CA GLN A 233 -8.47 -15.25 5.22
C GLN A 233 -9.22 -14.81 6.48
N ALA A 234 -10.14 -15.64 7.00
CA ALA A 234 -10.82 -15.38 8.26
C ALA A 234 -9.85 -15.43 9.44
N GLY A 235 -8.90 -16.37 9.43
CA GLY A 235 -7.84 -16.41 10.43
C GLY A 235 -6.94 -15.18 10.39
N LEU A 236 -6.59 -14.70 9.19
CA LEU A 236 -5.75 -13.52 9.03
C LEU A 236 -6.48 -12.24 9.45
N SER A 237 -7.76 -12.08 9.13
CA SER A 237 -8.53 -10.91 9.56
C SER A 237 -8.64 -10.85 11.08
N GLU A 238 -8.87 -12.00 11.74
CA GLU A 238 -8.91 -12.11 13.19
C GLU A 238 -7.53 -11.81 13.82
N ILE A 239 -6.44 -12.33 13.24
CA ILE A 239 -5.06 -12.01 13.68
C ILE A 239 -4.78 -10.51 13.57
N LEU A 240 -5.17 -9.88 12.46
CA LEU A 240 -4.96 -8.44 12.25
C LEU A 240 -5.82 -7.59 13.21
N ALA A 241 -7.06 -7.99 13.46
CA ALA A 241 -7.92 -7.35 14.45
C ALA A 241 -7.35 -7.51 15.88
N LEU A 242 -6.81 -8.68 16.23
CA LEU A 242 -6.11 -8.91 17.50
C LEU A 242 -4.82 -8.08 17.61
N GLN A 243 -4.23 -7.69 16.48
CA GLN A 243 -3.12 -6.73 16.41
C GLN A 243 -3.61 -5.27 16.44
N GLY A 244 -4.87 -5.02 16.79
CA GLY A 244 -5.43 -3.69 17.01
C GLY A 244 -5.66 -2.88 15.74
N LEU A 245 -5.67 -3.50 14.56
CA LEU A 245 -6.05 -2.82 13.32
C LEU A 245 -7.56 -2.59 13.28
N GLU A 246 -7.98 -1.43 12.78
CA GLU A 246 -9.39 -1.12 12.52
C GLU A 246 -9.92 -1.94 11.33
N ALA A 247 -11.24 -2.10 11.24
CA ALA A 247 -11.87 -2.93 10.20
C ALA A 247 -11.47 -2.50 8.77
N ASP A 248 -11.39 -1.19 8.53
CA ASP A 248 -10.99 -0.64 7.23
C ASP A 248 -9.51 -0.91 6.92
N GLU A 249 -8.65 -0.89 7.95
CA GLU A 249 -7.23 -1.23 7.82
C GLU A 249 -7.05 -2.73 7.53
N VAL A 250 -7.82 -3.59 8.21
CA VAL A 250 -7.82 -5.04 7.93
C VAL A 250 -8.23 -5.31 6.48
N ALA A 251 -9.30 -4.67 6.00
CA ALA A 251 -9.75 -4.80 4.62
C ALA A 251 -8.65 -4.39 3.63
N GLU A 252 -7.95 -3.29 3.90
CA GLU A 252 -6.84 -2.82 3.07
C GLU A 252 -5.67 -3.82 3.02
N VAL A 253 -5.28 -4.43 4.15
CA VAL A 253 -4.24 -5.49 4.14
C VAL A 253 -4.64 -6.65 3.26
N LEU A 254 -5.89 -7.11 3.38
CA LEU A 254 -6.40 -8.24 2.61
C LEU A 254 -6.41 -7.93 1.11
N ASP A 255 -6.88 -6.74 0.73
CA ASP A 255 -6.86 -6.27 -0.66
C ASP A 255 -5.43 -6.21 -1.22
N LEU A 256 -4.47 -5.69 -0.45
CA LEU A 256 -3.06 -5.66 -0.83
C LEU A 256 -2.48 -7.08 -1.02
N ILE A 257 -2.84 -8.02 -0.15
CA ILE A 257 -2.39 -9.42 -0.25
C ILE A 257 -2.95 -10.10 -1.50
N GLU A 258 -4.26 -9.96 -1.75
CA GLU A 258 -4.91 -10.57 -2.91
C GLU A 258 -4.37 -9.98 -4.22
N TRP A 259 -4.18 -8.67 -4.28
CA TRP A 259 -3.54 -8.01 -5.43
C TRP A 259 -2.13 -8.55 -5.68
N LYS A 260 -1.31 -8.75 -4.63
CA LYS A 260 0.05 -9.31 -4.76
C LYS A 260 0.03 -10.77 -5.21
N LYS A 261 -0.91 -11.58 -4.71
CA LYS A 261 -1.12 -12.96 -5.17
C LYS A 261 -1.47 -12.99 -6.66
N ALA A 262 -2.40 -12.14 -7.10
CA ALA A 262 -2.79 -12.03 -8.51
C ALA A 262 -1.60 -11.64 -9.40
N ARG A 263 -0.78 -10.67 -8.96
CA ARG A 263 0.43 -10.26 -9.68
C ARG A 263 1.47 -11.37 -9.79
N ARG A 264 1.74 -12.12 -8.72
CA ARG A 264 2.65 -13.28 -8.77
C ARG A 264 2.18 -14.36 -9.74
N LYS A 265 0.87 -14.63 -9.76
CA LYS A 265 0.28 -15.59 -10.69
C LYS A 265 0.53 -15.17 -12.15
N ARG A 266 0.42 -13.87 -12.46
CA ARG A 266 0.70 -13.31 -13.79
C ARG A 266 2.16 -13.43 -14.21
N VAL A 267 3.10 -13.00 -13.34
CA VAL A 267 4.54 -13.10 -13.64
C VAL A 267 4.97 -14.55 -13.89
N ARG A 268 4.32 -15.51 -13.21
CA ARG A 268 4.58 -16.93 -13.44
C ARG A 268 4.03 -17.42 -14.78
N THR A 269 2.82 -17.02 -15.17
CA THR A 269 2.23 -17.42 -16.46
C THR A 269 2.94 -16.80 -17.66
N ASP A 270 3.59 -15.64 -17.50
CA ASP A 270 4.34 -14.99 -18.59
C ASP A 270 5.75 -15.58 -18.79
N ALA A 271 6.23 -16.40 -17.84
CA ALA A 271 7.54 -17.03 -17.88
C ALA A 271 7.53 -18.46 -18.46
N ASP A 272 6.34 -19.05 -18.62
CA ASP A 272 6.09 -20.39 -19.17
C ASP A 272 5.68 -20.31 -20.65
#